data_AF-A0A850BLI7-F1
#
_entry.id   AF-A0A850BLI7-F1
#
_cell.length_a   1.000
_cell.length_b   1.000
_cell.length_c   1.000
_cell.angle_alpha   90.00
_cell.angle_beta   90.00
_cell.angle_gamma   90.00
#
_symmetry.space_group_name_H-M   'P 1'
#
loop_
_entity.id
_entity.type
_entity.pdbx_description
1 polymer ?
#
loop_
_entity_poly.entity_id
_entity_poly.type
_entity_poly.pdbx_seq_one_letter_code
_entity_poly.pdbx_strand_id
1 'polypeptide(L)'
;MVLLLNGFFTIFQSTAADQDVLVGVSDGMNAHDPDDDAFIPNVAISYGHLIDASAAEDTVYLSRSDPLNPCEYPRRCAVGPRRVVREYSLNDGSGGVRSFSVQYRDGRYHQLGLGFLGFGQRIVTDLDTFAGTAEFYDNVTFDDALNVFPFAGQVAQQWRWTPGLPSQPKPDQIELSFL
;
A
#
# COMPACT_ATOMS: atom_id res chain seq x y z
N MET A 1 -4.35 -24.22 11.18
CA MET A 1 -4.74 -24.87 9.91
C MET A 1 -4.64 -26.37 10.09
N VAL A 2 -5.56 -27.16 9.54
CA VAL A 2 -5.50 -28.64 9.60
C VAL A 2 -5.27 -29.15 8.20
N LEU A 3 -4.16 -29.85 7.98
CA LEU A 3 -3.82 -30.45 6.70
C LEU A 3 -3.72 -31.97 6.87
N LEU A 4 -4.26 -32.71 5.92
CA LEU A 4 -4.17 -34.17 5.92
C LEU A 4 -2.93 -34.58 5.14
N LEU A 5 -1.93 -35.10 5.84
CA LEU A 5 -0.69 -35.59 5.24
C LEU A 5 -0.51 -37.04 5.65
N ASN A 6 -0.38 -37.94 4.66
CA ASN A 6 -0.13 -39.37 4.86
C ASN A 6 -1.13 -40.08 5.82
N GLY A 7 -2.40 -39.68 5.81
CA GLY A 7 -3.44 -40.28 6.65
C GLY A 7 -3.45 -39.82 8.11
N PHE A 8 -2.60 -38.85 8.47
CA PHE A 8 -2.61 -38.18 9.77
C PHE A 8 -3.09 -36.73 9.62
N PHE A 9 -3.78 -36.24 10.65
CA PHE A 9 -4.10 -34.81 10.77
C PHE A 9 -2.90 -34.10 11.36
N THR A 10 -2.22 -33.29 10.57
CA THR A 10 -1.20 -32.37 11.09
C THR A 10 -1.89 -31.07 11.49
N ILE A 11 -1.86 -30.76 12.77
CA ILE A 11 -2.41 -29.52 13.32
C ILE A 11 -1.28 -28.50 13.33
N PHE A 12 -1.41 -27.47 12.50
CA PHE A 12 -0.50 -26.33 12.50
C PHE A 12 -1.10 -25.22 13.36
N GLN A 13 -0.40 -24.86 14.44
CA GLN A 13 -0.72 -23.69 15.24
C GLN A 13 -0.32 -22.44 14.47
N SER A 14 -1.29 -21.57 14.17
CA SER A 14 -0.98 -20.25 13.61
C SER A 14 -0.41 -19.38 14.73
N THR A 15 0.85 -18.97 14.56
CA THR A 15 1.51 -17.99 15.43
C THR A 15 1.30 -16.54 14.94
N ALA A 16 0.49 -16.34 13.90
CA ALA A 16 0.21 -15.03 13.36
C ALA A 16 -0.49 -14.14 14.39
N ALA A 17 0.06 -12.95 14.63
CA ALA A 17 -0.53 -11.95 15.52
C ALA A 17 -1.91 -11.47 15.04
N ASP A 18 -2.20 -11.64 13.75
CA ASP A 18 -3.42 -11.19 13.09
C ASP A 18 -3.84 -12.24 12.06
N GLN A 19 -4.87 -13.04 12.37
CA GLN A 19 -5.16 -14.30 11.64
C GLN A 19 -5.87 -14.10 10.29
N ASP A 20 -6.37 -12.88 10.01
CA ASP A 20 -7.22 -12.59 8.85
C ASP A 20 -6.50 -11.81 7.73
N VAL A 21 -5.19 -11.59 7.84
CA VAL A 21 -4.41 -10.85 6.83
C VAL A 21 -3.14 -11.60 6.41
N LEU A 22 -2.79 -11.45 5.13
CA LEU A 22 -1.54 -11.96 4.60
C LEU A 22 -0.38 -11.07 5.06
N VAL A 23 0.47 -11.58 5.95
CA VAL A 23 1.63 -10.83 6.50
C VAL A 23 2.95 -11.16 5.83
N GLY A 24 3.02 -12.27 5.08
CA GLY A 24 4.21 -12.61 4.33
C GLY A 24 4.01 -13.78 3.37
N VAL A 25 4.91 -13.88 2.41
CA VAL A 25 4.96 -14.92 1.38
C VAL A 25 6.37 -15.46 1.30
N SER A 26 6.49 -16.79 1.27
CA SER A 26 7.75 -17.49 1.00
C SER A 26 7.55 -18.43 -0.18
N ASP A 27 8.52 -18.48 -1.09
CA ASP A 27 8.52 -19.36 -2.26
C ASP A 27 9.12 -20.75 -1.96
N GLY A 28 9.59 -20.97 -0.72
CA GLY A 28 10.23 -22.21 -0.29
C GLY A 28 11.68 -22.37 -0.75
N MET A 29 12.27 -21.34 -1.38
CA MET A 29 13.69 -21.31 -1.78
C MET A 29 14.54 -20.48 -0.81
N ASN A 30 14.02 -20.17 0.38
CA ASN A 30 14.76 -19.45 1.40
C ASN A 30 15.93 -20.28 1.93
N ALA A 31 17.07 -19.63 2.16
CA ALA A 31 18.25 -20.28 2.74
C ALA A 31 18.05 -20.67 4.22
N HIS A 32 17.10 -20.01 4.90
CA HIS A 32 16.76 -20.25 6.29
C HIS A 32 15.43 -21.01 6.42
N ASP A 33 15.34 -21.85 7.45
CA ASP A 33 14.08 -22.50 7.84
C ASP A 33 13.14 -21.43 8.46
N PRO A 34 11.82 -21.44 8.21
CA PRO A 34 10.86 -20.55 8.86
C PRO A 34 10.96 -20.44 10.39
N ASP A 35 11.51 -21.45 11.07
CA ASP A 35 11.71 -21.45 12.53
C ASP A 35 13.05 -20.77 12.97
N ASP A 36 13.90 -20.36 12.03
CA ASP A 36 15.16 -19.63 12.29
C ASP A 36 14.89 -18.14 12.52
N ASP A 37 15.52 -17.54 13.53
CA ASP A 37 15.45 -16.09 13.80
C ASP A 37 15.98 -15.25 12.62
N ALA A 38 16.86 -15.82 11.79
CA ALA A 38 17.38 -15.19 10.58
C ALA A 38 16.45 -15.33 9.35
N PHE A 39 15.30 -16.01 9.49
CA PHE A 39 14.35 -16.17 8.41
C PHE A 39 13.66 -14.85 8.04
N ILE A 40 13.87 -14.41 6.79
CA ILE A 40 13.20 -13.26 6.21
C ILE A 40 12.38 -13.73 5.01
N PRO A 41 11.04 -13.63 5.01
CA PRO A 41 10.22 -14.09 3.90
C PRO A 41 10.51 -13.28 2.62
N ASN A 42 10.22 -13.87 1.45
CA ASN A 42 10.39 -13.20 0.16
C ASN A 42 9.57 -11.90 0.08
N VAL A 43 8.40 -11.90 0.71
CA VAL A 43 7.57 -10.69 0.89
C VAL A 43 7.16 -10.63 2.35
N ALA A 44 7.35 -9.48 3.00
CA ALA A 44 6.72 -9.16 4.27
C ALA A 44 5.80 -7.95 4.09
N ILE A 45 4.65 -7.93 4.77
CA ILE A 45 3.63 -6.88 4.62
C ILE A 45 3.18 -6.43 6.01
N SER A 46 3.21 -5.13 6.25
CA SER A 46 2.58 -4.50 7.41
C SER A 46 1.35 -3.69 6.98
N TYR A 47 0.36 -3.61 7.87
CA TYR A 47 -0.89 -2.93 7.59
C TYR A 47 -1.09 -1.73 8.52
N GLY A 48 -1.61 -0.65 7.95
CA GLY A 48 -2.19 0.48 8.66
C GLY A 48 -3.72 0.49 8.54
N HIS A 49 -4.34 1.56 9.02
CA HIS A 49 -5.78 1.75 8.96
C HIS A 49 -6.14 3.05 8.25
N LEU A 50 -7.36 3.10 7.70
CA LEU A 50 -7.96 4.32 7.14
C LEU A 50 -8.50 5.22 8.25
N ILE A 51 -7.62 5.62 9.17
CA ILE A 51 -7.91 6.59 10.23
C ILE A 51 -7.35 7.93 9.79
N ASP A 52 -8.18 8.95 9.79
CA ASP A 52 -7.76 10.31 9.42
C ASP A 52 -6.91 10.89 10.55
N ALA A 53 -5.59 10.75 10.42
CA ALA A 53 -4.63 11.21 11.41
C ALA A 53 -4.07 12.58 11.01
N SER A 54 -4.94 13.53 10.64
CA SER A 54 -4.59 14.86 10.11
C SER A 54 -3.66 15.71 11.00
N ALA A 55 -3.35 15.26 12.22
CA ALA A 55 -2.41 15.88 13.14
C ALA A 55 -0.97 15.34 13.07
N ALA A 56 -0.66 14.32 12.26
CA ALA A 56 0.67 13.74 12.16
C ALA A 56 1.22 13.76 10.71
N GLU A 57 2.46 14.23 10.55
CA GLU A 57 3.13 14.41 9.25
C GLU A 57 3.45 13.08 8.54
N ASP A 58 3.72 12.01 9.30
CA ASP A 58 4.01 10.67 8.75
C ASP A 58 2.81 9.72 8.93
N THR A 59 1.74 10.02 8.22
CA THR A 59 0.50 9.23 8.31
C THR A 59 0.26 8.43 7.05
N VAL A 60 -0.06 7.14 7.28
CA VAL A 60 -0.45 6.18 6.23
C VAL A 60 -1.64 6.73 5.44
N TYR A 61 -2.54 7.47 6.08
CA TYR A 61 -3.74 7.96 5.46
C TYR A 61 -4.16 9.36 5.90
N LEU A 62 -4.49 10.20 4.91
CA LEU A 62 -5.16 11.49 5.10
C LEU A 62 -6.44 11.51 4.27
N SER A 63 -7.57 11.77 4.91
CA SER A 63 -8.86 11.69 4.22
C SER A 63 -9.22 12.94 3.41
N ARG A 64 -8.56 14.07 3.73
CA ARG A 64 -8.75 15.40 3.13
C ARG A 64 -7.39 16.04 2.86
N SER A 65 -6.65 15.51 1.90
CA SER A 65 -5.35 16.06 1.52
C SER A 65 -5.51 17.16 0.46
N ASP A 66 -6.39 16.94 -0.52
CA ASP A 66 -6.70 17.91 -1.56
C ASP A 66 -7.99 18.71 -1.24
N PRO A 67 -7.90 20.04 -1.05
CA PRO A 67 -9.08 20.88 -0.83
C PRO A 67 -10.04 20.93 -2.03
N LEU A 68 -9.57 20.60 -3.25
CA LEU A 68 -10.40 20.54 -4.45
C LEU A 68 -11.16 19.20 -4.59
N ASN A 69 -10.87 18.22 -3.73
CA ASN A 69 -11.59 16.96 -3.63
C ASN A 69 -12.31 16.88 -2.29
N PRO A 70 -13.36 17.67 -2.02
CA PRO A 70 -14.02 17.66 -0.71
C PRO A 70 -14.86 16.39 -0.50
N CYS A 71 -15.09 16.05 0.77
CA CYS A 71 -15.98 14.97 1.17
C CYS A 71 -17.43 15.46 1.26
N GLU A 72 -18.03 15.71 0.11
CA GLU A 72 -19.38 16.24 -0.02
C GLU A 72 -20.36 15.23 -0.65
N TYR A 73 -21.58 15.21 -0.13
CA TYR A 73 -22.66 14.35 -0.62
C TYR A 73 -22.81 14.48 -2.15
N PRO A 74 -22.94 13.36 -2.89
CA PRO A 74 -23.12 11.98 -2.41
C PRO A 74 -21.82 11.21 -2.08
N ARG A 75 -20.67 11.87 -2.09
CA ARG A 75 -19.37 11.29 -1.74
C ARG A 75 -19.04 11.54 -0.26
N ARG A 76 -18.41 10.56 0.38
CA ARG A 76 -17.94 10.65 1.78
C ARG A 76 -16.48 10.23 1.85
N CYS A 77 -15.71 10.86 2.75
CA CYS A 77 -14.37 10.40 3.08
C CYS A 77 -14.39 8.92 3.47
N ALA A 78 -13.46 8.15 2.93
CA ALA A 78 -13.26 6.76 3.32
C ALA A 78 -12.48 6.69 4.62
N VAL A 79 -13.19 6.70 5.75
CA VAL A 79 -12.59 6.57 7.09
C VAL A 79 -13.23 5.38 7.78
N GLY A 80 -12.44 4.54 8.44
CA GLY A 80 -12.95 3.37 9.14
C GLY A 80 -11.88 2.33 9.47
N PRO A 81 -12.28 1.16 10.00
CA PRO A 81 -11.35 0.14 10.48
C PRO A 81 -10.64 -0.64 9.37
N ARG A 82 -10.99 -0.39 8.10
CA ARG A 82 -10.39 -1.11 6.96
C ARG A 82 -8.88 -0.94 6.96
N ARG A 83 -8.20 -2.06 6.72
CA ARG A 83 -6.74 -2.13 6.64
C ARG A 83 -6.27 -1.76 5.25
N VAL A 84 -5.12 -1.11 5.20
CA VAL A 84 -4.36 -0.82 3.97
C VAL A 84 -2.91 -1.18 4.19
N VAL A 85 -2.20 -1.54 3.13
CA VAL A 85 -0.78 -1.85 3.23
C VAL A 85 -0.04 -0.59 3.63
N ARG A 86 0.67 -0.62 4.76
CA ARG A 86 1.49 0.50 5.23
C ARG A 86 2.90 0.38 4.68
N GLU A 87 3.51 -0.78 4.85
CA GLU A 87 4.85 -1.06 4.35
C GLU A 87 4.88 -2.48 3.80
N TYR A 88 5.80 -2.72 2.88
CA TYR A 88 6.16 -4.07 2.48
C TYR A 88 7.66 -4.13 2.20
N SER A 89 8.25 -5.29 2.45
CA SER A 89 9.63 -5.56 2.08
C SER A 89 9.71 -6.73 1.11
N LEU A 90 10.70 -6.69 0.23
CA LEU A 90 11.00 -7.71 -0.75
C LEU A 90 12.42 -8.24 -0.49
N ASN A 91 12.54 -9.55 -0.30
CA ASN A 91 13.82 -10.24 -0.17
C ASN A 91 14.15 -10.91 -1.51
N ASP A 92 15.35 -10.67 -2.03
CA ASP A 92 15.84 -11.23 -3.30
C ASP A 92 16.35 -12.69 -3.19
N GLY A 93 16.26 -13.29 -2.00
CA GLY A 93 16.70 -14.67 -1.74
C GLY A 93 18.22 -14.82 -1.60
N SER A 94 18.98 -13.73 -1.76
CA SER A 94 20.44 -13.67 -1.59
C SER A 94 20.87 -12.82 -0.39
N GLY A 95 19.90 -12.44 0.47
CA GLY A 95 20.11 -11.63 1.67
C GLY A 95 19.90 -10.13 1.45
N GLY A 96 19.59 -9.69 0.22
CA GLY A 96 19.20 -8.32 -0.06
C GLY A 96 17.73 -8.12 0.27
N VAL A 97 17.44 -7.24 1.23
CA VAL A 97 16.07 -6.81 1.56
C VAL A 97 15.89 -5.37 1.12
N ARG A 98 14.80 -5.10 0.41
CA ARG A 98 14.40 -3.74 0.04
C ARG A 98 13.04 -3.41 0.64
N SER A 99 12.94 -2.27 1.31
CA SER A 99 11.73 -1.89 2.06
C SER A 99 11.01 -0.71 1.43
N PHE A 100 9.69 -0.76 1.41
CA PHE A 100 8.84 0.25 0.80
C PHE A 100 7.76 0.69 1.78
N SER A 101 7.54 1.98 1.92
CA SER A 101 6.37 2.54 2.58
C SER A 101 5.31 2.96 1.56
N VAL A 102 4.05 2.89 1.97
CA VAL A 102 2.89 3.23 1.17
C VAL A 102 2.00 4.17 1.97
N GLN A 103 1.66 5.28 1.35
CA GLN A 103 0.75 6.28 1.89
C GLN A 103 -0.41 6.48 0.92
N TYR A 104 -1.58 6.79 1.45
CA TYR A 104 -2.82 6.97 0.69
C TYR A 104 -3.46 8.30 1.05
N ARG A 105 -4.11 8.95 0.08
CA ARG A 105 -4.84 10.19 0.30
C ARG A 105 -6.22 10.13 -0.35
N ASP A 106 -7.13 10.89 0.22
CA ASP A 106 -8.41 11.24 -0.39
C ASP A 106 -9.26 10.04 -0.82
N GLY A 107 -9.38 9.01 0.03
CA GLY A 107 -10.28 7.90 -0.22
C GLY A 107 -11.75 8.33 -0.23
N ARG A 108 -12.55 7.83 -1.17
CA ARG A 108 -13.98 8.21 -1.30
C ARG A 108 -14.91 6.99 -1.31
N TYR A 109 -16.04 7.11 -0.63
CA TYR A 109 -17.21 6.25 -0.82
C TYR A 109 -18.31 7.04 -1.48
N HIS A 110 -19.05 6.39 -2.39
CA HIS A 110 -20.32 6.88 -2.89
C HIS A 110 -21.47 6.32 -2.05
N GLN A 111 -22.27 7.20 -1.45
CA GLN A 111 -23.32 6.80 -0.51
C GLN A 111 -24.58 6.26 -1.19
N LEU A 112 -24.79 6.51 -2.49
CA LEU A 112 -25.96 6.07 -3.22
C LEU A 112 -25.78 4.70 -3.92
N GLY A 113 -24.85 3.88 -3.42
CA GLY A 113 -24.77 2.46 -3.79
C GLY A 113 -23.62 2.04 -4.70
N LEU A 114 -22.74 2.98 -5.11
CA LEU A 114 -21.54 2.64 -5.91
C LEU A 114 -20.33 2.25 -5.05
N GLY A 115 -20.46 2.30 -3.72
CA GLY A 115 -19.46 1.75 -2.81
C GLY A 115 -18.15 2.55 -2.78
N PHE A 116 -17.02 1.87 -2.69
CA PHE A 116 -15.70 2.50 -2.59
C PHE A 116 -15.22 2.93 -3.98
N LEU A 117 -14.90 4.22 -4.15
CA LEU A 117 -14.43 4.79 -5.42
C LEU A 117 -12.91 4.74 -5.57
N GLY A 118 -12.18 4.30 -4.53
CA GLY A 118 -10.72 4.32 -4.49
C GLY A 118 -10.15 5.54 -3.78
N PHE A 119 -8.82 5.61 -3.79
CA PHE A 119 -8.04 6.75 -3.29
C PHE A 119 -7.93 7.84 -4.37
N GLY A 120 -7.67 9.08 -3.97
CA GLY A 120 -7.28 10.14 -4.90
C GLY A 120 -5.78 10.14 -5.16
N GLN A 121 -5.00 9.61 -4.21
CA GLN A 121 -3.55 9.48 -4.36
C GLN A 121 -3.03 8.24 -3.64
N ARG A 122 -2.00 7.61 -4.23
CA ARG A 122 -1.15 6.60 -3.59
C ARG A 122 0.31 6.99 -3.78
N ILE A 123 1.06 6.97 -2.71
CA ILE A 123 2.49 7.32 -2.69
C ILE A 123 3.24 6.08 -2.23
N VAL A 124 4.23 5.65 -3.01
CA VAL A 124 5.13 4.54 -2.65
C VAL A 124 6.54 5.08 -2.59
N THR A 125 7.20 4.89 -1.46
CA THR A 125 8.58 5.34 -1.22
C THR A 125 9.44 4.15 -0.89
N ASP A 126 10.53 3.98 -1.62
CA ASP A 126 11.63 3.09 -1.26
C ASP A 126 12.38 3.68 -0.07
N LEU A 127 12.41 2.97 1.06
CA LEU A 127 13.01 3.43 2.30
C LEU A 127 14.54 3.37 2.29
N ASP A 128 15.14 2.61 1.36
CA ASP A 128 16.59 2.45 1.26
C ASP A 128 17.22 3.56 0.41
N THR A 129 16.50 4.04 -0.61
CA THR A 129 16.99 5.07 -1.56
C THR A 129 16.25 6.40 -1.48
N PHE A 130 15.12 6.45 -0.78
CA PHE A 130 14.16 7.55 -0.79
C PHE A 130 13.58 7.90 -2.17
N ALA A 131 13.81 7.05 -3.18
CA ALA A 131 13.11 7.13 -4.46
C ALA A 131 11.65 6.75 -4.27
N GLY A 132 10.79 7.21 -5.18
CA GLY A 132 9.39 6.87 -5.06
C GLY A 132 8.53 7.31 -6.22
N THR A 133 7.25 7.02 -6.06
CA THR A 133 6.20 7.26 -7.03
C THR A 133 4.96 7.79 -6.33
N ALA A 134 4.33 8.81 -6.91
CA ALA A 134 3.00 9.25 -6.54
C ALA A 134 2.05 9.02 -7.73
N GLU A 135 1.03 8.22 -7.52
CA GLU A 135 -0.04 7.93 -8.48
C GLU A 135 -1.27 8.72 -8.04
N PHE A 136 -1.83 9.51 -8.95
CA PHE A 136 -3.05 10.29 -8.76
C PHE A 136 -4.18 9.61 -9.52
N TYR A 137 -5.31 9.42 -8.86
CA TYR A 137 -6.45 8.68 -9.37
C TYR A 137 -7.67 9.57 -9.45
N ASP A 138 -8.52 9.32 -10.44
CA ASP A 138 -9.80 10.00 -10.55
C ASP A 138 -10.88 9.23 -9.77
N ASN A 139 -11.24 9.74 -8.59
CA ASN A 139 -12.37 9.26 -7.80
C ASN A 139 -13.49 10.30 -7.68
N VAL A 140 -13.54 11.24 -8.63
CA VAL A 140 -14.40 12.42 -8.57
C VAL A 140 -15.31 12.58 -9.79
N THR A 141 -14.84 12.20 -10.98
CA THR A 141 -15.58 12.40 -12.22
C THR A 141 -16.77 11.46 -12.28
N PHE A 142 -17.96 12.05 -12.32
CA PHE A 142 -19.22 11.34 -12.40
C PHE A 142 -19.88 11.58 -13.76
N ASP A 143 -20.31 10.50 -14.40
CA ASP A 143 -21.11 10.55 -15.61
C ASP A 143 -22.59 10.43 -15.21
N ASP A 144 -23.33 11.55 -15.29
CA ASP A 144 -24.75 11.59 -14.94
C ASP A 144 -25.64 10.75 -15.87
N ALA A 145 -25.24 10.59 -17.15
CA ALA A 145 -26.04 9.84 -18.12
C ALA A 145 -25.96 8.33 -17.85
N LEU A 146 -24.80 7.87 -17.39
CA LEU A 146 -24.54 6.47 -17.07
C LEU A 146 -24.66 6.15 -15.58
N ASN A 147 -24.73 7.16 -14.71
CA ASN A 147 -24.75 7.06 -13.26
C ASN A 147 -23.57 6.24 -12.71
N VAL A 148 -22.36 6.56 -13.19
CA VAL A 148 -21.11 5.85 -12.82
C VAL A 148 -19.94 6.82 -12.65
N PHE A 149 -18.88 6.34 -11.99
CA PHE A 149 -17.57 6.99 -11.97
C PHE A 149 -16.65 6.24 -12.96
N PRO A 150 -16.60 6.64 -14.24
CA PRO A 150 -15.97 5.83 -15.29
C PRO A 150 -14.46 5.64 -15.09
N PHE A 151 -13.82 6.56 -14.39
CA PHE A 151 -12.37 6.55 -14.15
C PHE A 151 -11.99 6.09 -12.73
N ALA A 152 -12.96 5.68 -11.91
CA ALA A 152 -12.71 5.21 -10.56
C ALA A 152 -11.66 4.08 -10.55
N GLY A 153 -10.58 4.29 -9.78
CA GLY A 153 -9.46 3.34 -9.67
C GLY A 153 -8.45 3.39 -10.81
N GLN A 154 -8.62 4.27 -11.80
CA GLN A 154 -7.63 4.49 -12.88
C GLN A 154 -6.65 5.60 -12.50
N VAL A 155 -5.38 5.42 -12.88
CA VAL A 155 -4.35 6.44 -12.70
C VAL A 155 -4.55 7.53 -13.76
N ALA A 156 -4.77 8.76 -13.30
CA ALA A 156 -4.90 9.94 -14.13
C ALA A 156 -3.55 10.63 -14.38
N GLN A 157 -2.65 10.56 -13.41
CA GLN A 157 -1.30 11.15 -13.49
C GLN A 157 -0.33 10.37 -12.60
N GLN A 158 0.94 10.33 -12.99
CA GLN A 158 1.99 9.73 -12.19
C GLN A 158 3.23 10.62 -12.09
N TRP A 159 3.74 10.80 -10.87
CA TRP A 159 5.03 11.42 -10.62
C TRP A 159 6.00 10.37 -10.14
N ARG A 160 7.26 10.47 -10.55
CA ARG A 160 8.36 9.67 -9.99
C ARG A 160 9.51 10.57 -9.63
N TRP A 161 10.17 10.26 -8.53
CA TRP A 161 11.39 10.93 -8.11
C TRP A 161 12.47 9.92 -7.77
N THR A 162 13.71 10.29 -8.08
CA THR A 162 14.88 9.47 -7.75
C THR A 162 15.98 10.40 -7.22
N PRO A 163 16.22 10.39 -5.90
CA PRO A 163 17.34 11.11 -5.31
C PRO A 163 18.68 10.57 -5.79
N GLY A 164 19.68 11.44 -5.86
CA GLY A 164 21.05 11.05 -6.10
C GLY A 164 21.58 10.17 -4.97
N LEU A 165 22.14 9.02 -5.31
CA LEU A 165 22.78 8.16 -4.32
C LEU A 165 24.19 8.68 -3.98
N PRO A 166 24.70 8.47 -2.74
CA PRO A 166 26.05 8.88 -2.36
C PRO A 166 27.16 8.35 -3.29
N SER A 167 26.91 7.23 -3.97
CA SER A 167 27.83 6.60 -4.93
C SER A 167 27.79 7.20 -6.34
N GLN A 168 26.84 8.08 -6.63
CA GLN A 168 26.68 8.68 -7.96
C GLN A 168 27.52 9.97 -8.11
N PRO A 169 27.87 10.37 -9.35
CA PRO A 169 28.69 11.56 -9.59
C PRO A 169 28.06 12.89 -9.12
N LYS A 170 26.73 12.93 -8.93
CA LYS A 170 25.97 14.12 -8.53
C LYS A 170 24.93 13.76 -7.45
N PRO A 171 25.37 13.46 -6.23
CA PRO A 171 24.50 12.95 -5.15
C PRO A 171 23.51 14.00 -4.64
N ASP A 172 23.71 15.27 -4.97
CA ASP A 172 22.86 16.41 -4.59
C ASP A 172 21.70 16.66 -5.57
N GLN A 173 21.60 15.90 -6.66
CA GLN A 173 20.55 16.06 -7.67
C GLN A 173 19.38 15.12 -7.43
N ILE A 174 18.17 15.57 -7.80
CA ILE A 174 16.95 14.74 -7.80
C ILE A 174 16.44 14.71 -9.23
N GLU A 175 16.24 13.51 -9.77
CA GLU A 175 15.56 13.32 -11.05
C GLU A 175 14.05 13.24 -10.83
N LEU A 176 13.28 14.01 -11.62
CA LEU A 176 11.82 14.05 -11.57
C LEU A 176 11.25 13.71 -12.94
N SER A 177 10.28 12.80 -12.98
CA SER A 177 9.53 12.45 -14.19
C SER A 177 8.03 12.56 -13.95
N PHE A 178 7.31 13.08 -14.96
CA PHE A 178 5.86 13.27 -14.95
C PHE A 178 5.27 12.49 -16.14
N LEU A 179 4.35 11.57 -15.85
CA LEU A 179 3.70 10.68 -16.81
C LEU A 179 2.19 10.84 -16.77
#